data_AF-A0A2R4LZ68-F1
#
_entry.id   AF-A0A2R4LZ68-F1
#
_cell.length_a   1.000
_cell.length_b   1.000
_cell.length_c   1.000
_cell.angle_alpha   90.00
_cell.angle_beta   90.00
_cell.angle_gamma   90.00
#
_symmetry.space_group_name_H-M   'P 1'
#
loop_
_entity.id
_entity.type
_entity.pdbx_description
1 polymer ?
#
loop_
_entity_poly.entity_id
_entity_poly.type
_entity_poly.pdbx_seq_one_letter_code
_entity_poly.pdbx_strand_id
1 'polypeptide(L)'
;MKDRWGITTWEDFDAKFSDVIAEAFEKIHYCDPDPMDTNRARWPNHEIWDMAKVDADTDLSEMRSHLDVDKVKAVHKADHIKLRMTRAVGNCTTLAALEGIESDDRQDDMERMGQRLRAERQADPARAANKLSKAKERYRFVG
;
A
#
# COMPACT_ATOMS: atom_id res chain seq x y z
N MET A 1 7.96 1.25 -9.47
CA MET A 1 6.49 1.07 -9.52
C MET A 1 5.95 0.56 -8.18
N LYS A 2 6.39 -0.61 -7.70
CA LYS A 2 6.03 -1.16 -6.38
C LYS A 2 6.32 -0.24 -5.17
N ASP A 3 7.53 0.29 -5.05
CA ASP A 3 7.90 1.07 -3.85
C ASP A 3 7.34 2.49 -3.82
N ARG A 4 7.01 3.03 -5.00
CA ARG A 4 6.55 4.42 -5.17
C ARG A 4 5.05 4.55 -5.30
N TRP A 5 4.41 3.57 -5.94
CA TRP A 5 2.98 3.56 -6.26
C TRP A 5 2.22 2.40 -5.61
N GLY A 6 2.91 1.49 -4.92
CA GLY A 6 2.28 0.33 -4.28
C GLY A 6 1.75 -0.71 -5.28
N ILE A 7 2.08 -0.60 -6.57
CA ILE A 7 1.54 -1.48 -7.61
C ILE A 7 2.20 -2.85 -7.52
N THR A 8 1.42 -3.87 -7.11
CA THR A 8 1.88 -5.25 -6.99
C THR A 8 1.03 -6.26 -7.74
N THR A 9 -0.18 -5.88 -8.10
CA THR A 9 -1.15 -6.66 -8.87
C THR A 9 -1.61 -5.89 -10.10
N TRP A 10 -2.29 -6.57 -11.02
CA TRP A 10 -2.88 -5.93 -12.20
C TRP A 10 -4.03 -5.00 -11.82
N GLU A 11 -4.82 -5.35 -10.81
CA GLU A 11 -5.89 -4.49 -10.26
C GLU A 11 -5.31 -3.20 -9.64
N ASP A 12 -4.17 -3.29 -8.92
CA ASP A 12 -3.50 -2.09 -8.41
C ASP A 12 -3.02 -1.16 -9.53
N PHE A 13 -2.60 -1.74 -10.65
CA PHE A 13 -2.12 -1.00 -11.82
C PHE A 13 -3.29 -0.30 -12.49
N ASP A 14 -4.38 -1.01 -12.78
CA ASP A 14 -5.59 -0.48 -13.42
C ASP A 14 -6.18 0.68 -12.61
N ALA A 15 -6.29 0.51 -11.29
CA ALA A 15 -6.82 1.54 -10.39
C ALA A 15 -5.93 2.80 -10.26
N LYS A 16 -4.64 2.71 -10.61
CA LYS A 16 -3.66 3.81 -10.47
C LYS A 16 -3.08 4.24 -11.81
N PHE A 17 -3.56 3.69 -12.92
CA PHE A 17 -2.96 3.83 -14.23
C PHE A 17 -2.94 5.29 -14.67
N SER A 18 -4.09 5.96 -14.58
CA SER A 18 -4.20 7.37 -14.94
C SER A 18 -3.33 8.28 -14.08
N ASP A 19 -3.15 7.97 -12.80
CA ASP A 19 -2.30 8.75 -11.90
C ASP A 19 -0.82 8.60 -12.27
N VAL A 20 -0.40 7.39 -12.63
CA VAL A 20 0.96 7.10 -13.13
C VAL A 20 1.23 7.83 -14.44
N ILE A 21 0.28 7.82 -15.37
CA ILE A 21 0.40 8.48 -16.68
C ILE A 21 0.41 10.01 -16.51
N ALA A 22 -0.46 10.57 -15.68
CA ALA A 22 -0.48 12.00 -15.40
C ALA A 22 0.86 12.49 -14.83
N GLU A 23 1.42 11.76 -13.87
CA GLU A 23 2.72 12.13 -13.29
C GLU A 23 3.88 11.95 -14.29
N ALA A 24 3.78 10.99 -15.21
CA ALA A 24 4.76 10.86 -16.29
C ALA A 24 4.77 12.09 -17.20
N PHE A 25 3.60 12.65 -17.53
CA PHE A 25 3.48 13.90 -18.30
C PHE A 25 4.01 15.14 -17.57
N GLU A 26 4.05 15.14 -16.23
CA GLU A 26 4.65 16.22 -15.45
C GLU A 26 6.17 16.13 -15.36
N LYS A 27 6.72 14.90 -15.30
CA LYS A 27 8.14 14.68 -15.03
C LYS A 27 8.99 14.47 -16.25
N ILE A 28 8.41 13.94 -17.32
CA ILE A 28 9.11 13.72 -18.58
C ILE A 28 8.99 15.00 -19.39
N HIS A 29 10.14 15.65 -19.57
CA HIS A 29 10.26 16.82 -20.44
C HIS A 29 10.72 16.35 -21.83
N TYR A 30 9.74 16.10 -22.71
CA TYR A 30 9.98 15.75 -24.11
C TYR A 30 9.90 17.03 -24.96
N CYS A 31 11.03 17.48 -25.45
CA CYS A 31 11.22 18.76 -26.11
C CYS A 31 12.07 18.60 -27.38
N ASP A 32 11.84 19.47 -28.36
CA ASP A 32 12.70 19.57 -29.53
C ASP A 32 14.03 20.23 -29.17
N PRO A 33 15.16 19.74 -29.71
CA PRO A 33 16.45 20.38 -29.48
C PRO A 33 16.49 21.79 -30.04
N ASP A 34 16.74 22.78 -29.18
CA ASP A 34 17.07 24.13 -29.63
C ASP A 34 18.59 24.21 -29.91
N PRO A 35 19.01 24.41 -31.17
CA PRO A 35 20.43 24.51 -31.51
C PRO A 35 21.09 25.79 -30.97
N MET A 36 20.32 26.77 -30.48
CA MET A 36 20.82 28.06 -29.97
C MET A 36 20.76 28.20 -28.45
N ASP A 37 19.97 27.37 -27.76
CA ASP A 37 19.92 27.33 -26.29
C ASP A 37 20.36 25.96 -25.79
N THR A 38 21.44 25.87 -25.01
CA THR A 38 21.92 24.59 -24.47
C THR A 38 21.21 24.17 -23.17
N ASN A 39 20.41 25.05 -22.57
CA ASN A 39 19.69 24.79 -21.34
C ASN A 39 18.33 24.13 -21.61
N ARG A 40 18.34 22.80 -21.68
CA ARG A 40 17.16 21.95 -21.92
C ARG A 40 15.98 22.23 -20.99
N ALA A 41 16.18 22.74 -19.78
CA ALA A 41 15.08 23.02 -18.85
C ALA A 41 14.18 24.19 -19.31
N ARG A 42 14.65 25.03 -20.24
CA ARG A 42 13.92 26.19 -20.79
C ARG A 42 13.22 25.90 -22.11
N TRP A 43 13.53 24.77 -22.74
CA TRP A 43 12.96 24.43 -24.03
C TRP A 43 11.46 24.18 -23.88
N PRO A 44 10.65 24.57 -24.86
CA PRO A 44 9.24 24.21 -24.88
C PRO A 44 9.08 22.69 -25.07
N ASN A 45 7.98 22.14 -24.56
CA ASN A 45 7.59 20.77 -24.91
C ASN A 45 7.39 20.65 -26.42
N HIS A 46 7.67 19.47 -26.95
CA HIS A 46 7.33 19.15 -28.32
C HIS A 46 5.80 19.01 -28.44
N GLU A 47 5.22 19.51 -29.54
CA GLU A 47 3.78 19.49 -29.81
C GLU A 47 3.11 18.11 -29.67
N ILE A 48 3.79 17.02 -30.05
CA ILE A 48 3.29 15.64 -29.89
C ILE A 48 3.09 15.29 -28.41
N TRP A 49 3.97 15.80 -27.54
CA TRP A 49 3.88 15.57 -26.10
C TRP A 49 2.74 16.34 -25.47
N ASP A 50 2.53 17.59 -25.89
CA ASP A 50 1.41 18.40 -25.43
C ASP A 50 0.06 17.83 -25.91
N MET A 51 -0.01 17.35 -27.15
CA MET A 51 -1.19 16.67 -27.69
C MET A 51 -1.48 15.37 -26.93
N ALA A 52 -0.46 14.52 -26.75
CA ALA A 52 -0.60 13.27 -25.98
C ALA A 52 -1.03 13.54 -24.53
N LYS A 53 -0.55 14.64 -23.92
CA LYS A 53 -0.96 15.05 -22.58
C LYS A 53 -2.43 15.43 -22.53
N VAL A 54 -2.92 16.21 -23.49
CA VAL A 54 -4.34 16.62 -23.56
C VAL A 54 -5.25 15.42 -23.79
N ASP A 55 -4.89 14.54 -24.71
CA ASP A 55 -5.66 13.32 -25.01
C ASP A 55 -5.68 12.39 -23.80
N ALA A 56 -4.53 12.18 -23.14
CA ALA A 56 -4.47 11.40 -21.91
C ALA A 56 -5.26 12.04 -20.76
N ASP A 57 -5.25 13.38 -20.62
CA ASP A 57 -6.02 14.09 -19.59
C ASP A 57 -7.53 13.97 -19.82
N THR A 58 -7.96 13.91 -21.08
CA THR A 58 -9.37 13.83 -21.49
C THR A 58 -9.88 12.39 -21.44
N ASP A 59 -9.20 11.46 -22.11
CA ASP A 59 -9.66 10.07 -22.27
C ASP A 59 -9.41 9.22 -21.01
N LEU A 60 -8.36 9.52 -20.24
CA LEU A 60 -8.08 8.81 -19.00
C LEU A 60 -8.70 9.50 -17.77
N SER A 61 -9.46 10.58 -17.96
CA SER A 61 -10.16 11.30 -16.89
C SER A 61 -11.12 10.39 -16.12
N GLU A 62 -11.85 9.51 -16.82
CA GLU A 62 -12.79 8.54 -16.21
C GLU A 62 -12.08 7.47 -15.38
N MET A 63 -10.80 7.21 -15.70
CA MET A 63 -9.93 6.28 -14.98
C MET A 63 -9.09 6.97 -13.90
N ARG A 64 -9.23 8.30 -13.71
CA ARG A 64 -8.59 9.00 -12.60
C ARG A 64 -9.24 8.59 -11.29
N SER A 65 -8.47 7.85 -10.51
CA SER A 65 -8.70 7.77 -9.09
C SER A 65 -8.41 9.17 -8.53
N HIS A 66 -9.43 10.03 -8.40
CA HIS A 66 -9.34 11.25 -7.59
C HIS A 66 -9.20 10.91 -6.09
N LEU A 67 -8.53 9.80 -5.78
CA LEU A 67 -8.37 9.26 -4.46
C LEU A 67 -7.31 10.10 -3.76
N ASP A 68 -7.83 11.00 -2.92
CA ASP A 68 -7.10 11.62 -1.82
C ASP A 68 -6.12 10.61 -1.21
N VAL A 69 -4.84 11.01 -1.16
CA VAL A 69 -3.74 10.21 -0.63
C VAL A 69 -4.07 9.64 0.75
N ASP A 70 -4.85 10.36 1.55
CA ASP A 70 -5.25 9.90 2.88
C ASP A 70 -6.34 8.81 2.82
N LYS A 71 -7.21 8.81 1.80
CA LYS A 71 -8.13 7.68 1.54
C LYS A 71 -7.37 6.45 1.08
N VAL A 72 -6.34 6.62 0.24
CA VAL A 72 -5.49 5.50 -0.20
C VAL A 72 -4.72 4.88 0.97
N LYS A 73 -4.14 5.70 1.86
CA LYS A 73 -3.52 5.21 3.10
C LYS A 73 -4.52 4.48 3.99
N ALA A 74 -5.73 5.03 4.16
CA ALA A 74 -6.77 4.42 4.98
C ALA A 74 -7.18 3.03 4.46
N VAL A 75 -7.35 2.88 3.14
CA VAL A 75 -7.65 1.57 2.51
C VAL A 75 -6.49 0.59 2.72
N HIS A 76 -5.25 0.99 2.41
CA HIS A 76 -4.08 0.13 2.63
C HIS A 76 -3.92 -0.29 4.11
N LYS A 77 -4.23 0.61 5.04
CA LYS A 77 -4.24 0.31 6.48
C LYS A 77 -5.30 -0.74 6.81
N ALA A 78 -6.51 -0.58 6.29
CA ALA A 78 -7.60 -1.53 6.49
C ALA A 78 -7.26 -2.91 5.93
N ASP A 79 -6.66 -2.98 4.74
CA ASP A 79 -6.23 -4.24 4.12
C ASP A 79 -5.11 -4.91 4.91
N HIS A 80 -4.12 -4.15 5.39
CA HIS A 80 -3.09 -4.68 6.25
C HIS A 80 -3.63 -5.23 7.57
N ILE A 81 -4.59 -4.54 8.20
CA ILE A 81 -5.28 -5.03 9.39
C ILE A 81 -6.02 -6.34 9.08
N LYS A 82 -6.80 -6.36 8.00
CA LYS A 82 -7.56 -7.55 7.55
C LYS A 82 -6.65 -8.75 7.33
N LEU A 83 -5.58 -8.59 6.57
CA LEU A 83 -4.60 -9.65 6.31
C LEU A 83 -3.97 -10.19 7.60
N ARG A 84 -3.61 -9.30 8.54
CA ARG A 84 -3.04 -9.72 9.83
C ARG A 84 -4.04 -10.49 10.67
N MET A 85 -5.30 -10.06 10.69
CA MET A 85 -6.37 -10.78 11.37
C MET A 85 -6.62 -12.16 10.76
N THR A 86 -6.71 -12.28 9.43
CA THR A 86 -6.86 -13.59 8.76
C THR A 86 -5.73 -14.54 9.14
N ARG A 87 -4.48 -14.05 9.14
CA ARG A 87 -3.33 -14.88 9.54
C ARG A 87 -3.34 -15.21 11.03
N ALA A 88 -3.74 -14.29 11.89
CA ALA A 88 -3.85 -14.54 13.32
C ALA A 88 -4.85 -15.67 13.59
N VAL A 89 -6.04 -15.60 12.97
CA VAL A 89 -7.06 -16.65 13.06
C VAL A 89 -6.49 -17.98 12.56
N GLY A 90 -5.92 -18.03 11.35
CA GLY A 90 -5.36 -19.28 10.80
C GLY A 90 -4.25 -19.89 11.66
N ASN A 91 -3.38 -19.07 12.24
CA ASN A 91 -2.35 -19.54 13.17
C ASN A 91 -2.95 -20.09 14.46
N CYS A 92 -3.97 -19.43 15.02
CA CYS A 92 -4.64 -19.91 16.23
C CYS A 92 -5.36 -21.23 15.95
N THR A 93 -6.08 -21.34 14.82
CA THR A 93 -6.71 -22.61 14.39
C THR A 93 -5.69 -23.74 14.22
N THR A 94 -4.52 -23.44 13.64
CA THR A 94 -3.45 -24.43 13.47
C THR A 94 -2.89 -24.88 14.82
N LEU A 95 -2.69 -23.94 15.75
CA LEU A 95 -2.22 -24.26 17.09
C LEU A 95 -3.25 -25.09 17.86
N ALA A 96 -4.53 -24.75 17.75
CA ALA A 96 -5.61 -25.53 18.36
C ALA A 96 -5.64 -26.98 17.88
N ALA A 97 -5.45 -27.18 16.56
CA ALA A 97 -5.34 -28.52 15.98
C ALA A 97 -4.13 -29.29 16.52
N LEU A 98 -2.98 -28.63 16.69
CA LEU A 98 -1.78 -29.24 17.27
C LEU A 98 -1.94 -29.58 18.76
N GLU A 99 -2.76 -28.83 19.48
CA GLU A 99 -3.10 -29.07 20.90
C GLU A 99 -4.25 -30.08 21.07
N GLY A 100 -4.78 -30.62 19.96
CA GLY A 100 -5.80 -31.68 19.96
C GLY A 100 -7.22 -31.19 20.29
N ILE A 101 -7.52 -29.92 20.02
CA ILE A 101 -8.81 -29.32 20.36
C ILE A 101 -9.86 -29.67 19.30
N GLU A 102 -10.97 -30.25 19.75
CA GLU A 102 -12.12 -30.64 18.94
C GLU A 102 -12.99 -29.43 18.52
N SER A 103 -13.83 -29.66 17.50
CA SER A 103 -14.64 -28.61 16.83
C SER A 103 -15.56 -27.81 17.75
N ASP A 104 -16.07 -28.42 18.82
CA ASP A 104 -17.08 -27.83 19.70
C ASP A 104 -16.50 -26.91 20.79
N ASP A 105 -15.18 -26.96 21.04
CA ASP A 105 -14.48 -26.14 22.05
C ASP A 105 -13.84 -24.86 21.48
N ARG A 106 -14.14 -24.50 20.22
CA ARG A 106 -13.41 -23.44 19.49
C ARG A 106 -13.57 -22.03 20.08
N GLN A 107 -14.69 -21.72 20.73
CA GLN A 107 -14.87 -20.39 21.34
C GLN A 107 -14.01 -20.22 22.59
N ASP A 108 -13.99 -21.24 23.46
CA ASP A 108 -13.19 -21.25 24.68
C ASP A 108 -11.68 -21.25 24.39
N ASP A 109 -11.29 -21.89 23.28
CA ASP A 109 -9.89 -21.89 22.85
C ASP A 109 -9.36 -20.50 22.46
N MET A 110 -10.14 -19.72 21.71
CA MET A 110 -9.72 -18.37 21.31
C MET A 110 -9.57 -17.44 22.52
N GLU A 111 -10.42 -17.60 23.53
CA GLU A 111 -10.30 -16.86 24.79
C GLU A 111 -9.03 -17.24 25.55
N ARG A 112 -8.76 -18.55 25.68
CA ARG A 112 -7.51 -19.06 26.26
C ARG A 112 -6.27 -18.58 25.50
N MET A 113 -6.33 -18.53 24.17
CA MET A 113 -5.26 -18.00 23.33
C MET A 113 -5.01 -16.51 23.62
N GLY A 114 -6.08 -15.73 23.78
CA GLY A 114 -6.00 -14.33 24.20
C GLY A 114 -5.31 -14.15 25.55
N GLN A 115 -5.64 -15.00 26.53
CA GLN A 115 -5.00 -15.00 27.85
C GLN A 115 -3.51 -15.34 27.77
N ARG A 116 -3.12 -16.33 26.95
CA ARG A 116 -1.73 -16.73 26.73
C ARG A 116 -0.90 -15.62 26.08
N LEU A 117 -1.44 -14.97 25.03
CA LEU A 117 -0.79 -13.81 24.39
C LEU A 117 -0.58 -12.65 25.38
N ARG A 118 -1.55 -12.42 26.27
CA ARG A 118 -1.42 -11.42 27.34
C ARG A 118 -0.31 -11.80 28.32
N ALA A 119 -0.27 -13.05 28.77
CA ALA A 119 0.76 -13.54 29.69
C ALA A 119 2.17 -13.43 29.10
N GLU A 120 2.37 -13.83 27.84
CA GLU A 120 3.66 -13.67 27.15
C GLU A 120 4.10 -12.22 27.06
N ARG A 121 3.16 -11.30 26.77
CA ARG A 121 3.44 -9.87 26.69
C ARG A 121 3.78 -9.26 28.05
N GLN A 122 3.20 -9.77 29.13
CA GLN A 122 3.48 -9.35 30.51
C GLN A 122 4.80 -9.94 31.04
N ALA A 123 5.19 -11.12 30.57
CA ALA A 123 6.45 -11.76 30.95
C ALA A 123 7.68 -11.00 30.40
N ASP A 124 7.55 -10.35 29.24
CA ASP A 124 8.61 -9.50 28.67
C ASP A 124 8.05 -8.19 28.07
N PRO A 125 7.73 -7.20 28.93
CA PRO A 125 7.13 -5.94 28.51
C PRO A 125 8.08 -5.12 27.60
N ALA A 126 9.39 -5.22 27.84
CA ALA A 126 10.40 -4.48 27.08
C ALA A 126 10.49 -4.97 25.63
N ARG A 127 10.51 -6.29 25.41
CA ARG A 127 10.48 -6.87 24.07
C ARG A 127 9.16 -6.59 23.35
N ALA A 128 8.05 -6.62 24.07
CA ALA A 128 6.74 -6.25 23.52
C ALA A 128 6.71 -4.79 23.04
N ALA A 129 7.22 -3.86 23.86
CA ALA A 129 7.32 -2.44 23.50
C ALA A 129 8.23 -2.22 22.28
N ASN A 130 9.38 -2.89 22.23
CA ASN A 130 10.30 -2.81 21.08
C ASN A 130 9.65 -3.33 19.79
N LYS A 131 9.00 -4.50 19.83
CA LYS A 131 8.26 -5.05 18.68
C LYS A 131 7.16 -4.10 18.21
N LEU A 132 6.44 -3.45 19.13
CA LEU A 132 5.43 -2.44 18.80
C LEU A 132 6.06 -1.20 18.14
N SER A 133 7.18 -0.69 18.65
CA SER A 133 7.90 0.44 18.04
C SER A 133 8.32 0.13 16.61
N LYS A 134 8.98 -1.02 16.39
CA LYS A 134 9.38 -1.48 15.05
C LYS A 134 8.19 -1.65 14.11
N ALA A 135 7.06 -2.11 14.62
CA ALA A 135 5.83 -2.20 13.83
C ALA A 135 5.32 -0.81 13.44
N LYS A 136 5.29 0.15 14.37
CA LYS A 136 4.90 1.55 14.09
C LYS A 136 5.80 2.19 13.03
N GLU A 137 7.11 2.00 13.14
CA GLU A 137 8.08 2.48 12.14
C GLU A 137 7.82 1.85 10.76
N ARG A 138 7.63 0.53 10.71
CA ARG A 138 7.34 -0.19 9.46
C ARG A 138 6.05 0.28 8.79
N TYR A 139 5.04 0.66 9.57
CA TYR A 139 3.73 1.08 9.06
C TYR A 139 3.53 2.61 9.06
N ARG A 140 4.60 3.40 9.28
CA ARG A 140 4.53 4.88 9.37
C ARG A 140 3.96 5.55 8.12
N PHE A 141 4.11 4.94 6.95
CA PHE A 141 3.66 5.49 5.67
C PHE A 141 2.28 4.95 5.23
N VAL A 142 1.70 4.05 6.02
CA VAL A 142 0.36 3.48 5.83
C VAL A 142 -0.66 4.15 6.78
N GLY A 143 -0.18 4.86 7.80
CA GLY A 143 -0.98 5.52 8.84
C GLY A 143 -1.07 7.02 8.68
#